data_AF-A0A2G9R8P8-F1
#
_entry.id   AF-A0A2G9R8P8-F1
#
_cell.length_a   1.000
_cell.length_b   1.000
_cell.length_c   1.000
_cell.angle_alpha   90.00
_cell.angle_beta   90.00
_cell.angle_gamma   90.00
#
_symmetry.space_group_name_H-M   'P 1'
#
loop_
_entity.id
_entity.type
_entity.pdbx_description
1 polymer ?
#
loop_
_entity_poly.entity_id
_entity_poly.type
_entity_poly.pdbx_seq_one_letter_code
_entity_poly.pdbx_strand_id
1 'polypeptide(L)'
;CQIRHLDDPASLYSELMELIVKLANHGLIHGDFNEFNIMLDDEDHVTLIDFPQMVSTSHENGEWYFDRDVKCIRDFFLKRFNYESELFPTFRDVQ
;
A
#
# COMPACT_ATOMS: atom_id res chain seq x y z
N CYS A 1 -18.94 3.40 -3.08
CA CYS A 1 -17.66 3.95 -3.53
C CYS A 1 -17.68 4.17 -5.03
N GLN A 2 -17.80 5.43 -5.48
CA GLN A 2 -17.65 5.78 -6.90
C GLN A 2 -16.15 5.92 -7.21
N ILE A 3 -15.43 4.80 -7.24
CA ILE A 3 -14.15 4.78 -7.96
C ILE A 3 -14.56 4.75 -9.43
N ARG A 4 -14.50 5.93 -10.07
CA ARG A 4 -14.61 6.12 -11.51
C ARG A 4 -13.59 5.20 -12.18
N HIS A 5 -13.86 4.79 -13.41
CA HIS A 5 -12.99 3.93 -14.22
C HIS A 5 -11.51 4.27 -13.99
N LEU A 6 -10.76 3.34 -13.38
CA LEU A 6 -9.33 3.47 -13.25
C LEU A 6 -8.75 2.95 -14.56
N ASP A 7 -8.27 3.85 -15.40
CA ASP A 7 -7.80 3.52 -16.74
C ASP A 7 -6.52 2.68 -16.70
N ASP A 8 -5.74 2.80 -15.63
CA ASP A 8 -4.50 2.04 -15.42
C ASP A 8 -4.32 1.54 -13.97
N PRO A 9 -4.87 0.35 -13.64
CA PRO A 9 -4.64 -0.30 -12.35
C PRO A 9 -3.17 -0.63 -12.07
N ALA A 10 -2.34 -0.82 -13.09
CA ALA A 10 -0.92 -1.18 -12.90
C ALA A 10 -0.10 0.00 -12.37
N SER A 11 -0.35 1.20 -12.91
CA SER A 11 0.30 2.42 -12.44
C SER A 11 -0.06 2.73 -10.98
N LEU A 12 -1.35 2.67 -10.63
CA LEU A 12 -1.79 2.90 -9.25
C LEU A 12 -1.23 1.85 -8.28
N TYR A 13 -1.24 0.58 -8.68
CA TYR A 13 -0.67 -0.49 -7.86
C TYR A 13 0.81 -0.22 -7.56
N SER A 14 1.57 0.19 -8.57
CA SER A 14 2.99 0.50 -8.44
C SER A 14 3.21 1.67 -7.49
N GLU A 15 2.42 2.75 -7.64
CA GLU A 15 2.48 3.92 -6.75
C GLU A 15 2.20 3.56 -5.28
N LEU A 16 1.20 2.72 -5.01
CA LEU A 16 0.87 2.28 -3.66
C LEU A 16 1.97 1.41 -3.06
N MET A 17 2.58 0.52 -3.84
CA MET A 17 3.72 -0.29 -3.39
C MET A 17 4.95 0.56 -3.12
N GLU A 18 5.24 1.55 -3.97
CA GLU A 18 6.30 2.53 -3.75
C GLU A 18 6.05 3.35 -2.47
N LEU A 19 4.80 3.70 -2.17
CA LEU A 19 4.45 4.42 -0.95
C LEU A 19 4.72 3.58 0.31
N ILE A 20 4.40 2.28 0.30
CA ILE A 20 4.71 1.34 1.38
C ILE A 20 6.23 1.28 1.62
N VAL A 21 7.02 1.11 0.54
CA VAL A 21 8.49 1.10 0.62
C VAL A 21 9.02 2.44 1.12
N LYS A 22 8.47 3.55 0.65
CA LYS A 22 8.87 4.89 1.05
C LYS A 22 8.65 5.12 2.54
N LEU A 23 7.51 4.71 3.10
CA LEU A 23 7.28 4.76 4.55
C LEU A 23 8.33 3.93 5.30
N ALA A 24 8.58 2.71 4.84
CA ALA A 24 9.50 1.79 5.49
C ALA A 24 10.95 2.33 5.48
N ASN A 25 11.39 2.93 4.38
CA ASN A 25 12.69 3.62 4.29
C ASN A 25 12.81 4.83 5.23
N HIS A 26 11.69 5.37 5.72
CA HIS A 26 11.67 6.40 6.77
C HIS A 26 11.48 5.80 8.18
N GLY A 27 11.60 4.47 8.33
CA GLY A 27 11.48 3.77 9.60
C GLY A 27 10.04 3.50 10.03
N LEU A 28 9.07 3.64 9.13
CA LEU A 28 7.64 3.60 9.43
C LEU A 28 6.91 2.54 8.61
N ILE A 29 6.01 1.82 9.26
CA ILE A 29 5.05 0.90 8.63
C ILE A 29 3.66 1.45 8.96
N HIS A 30 2.75 1.51 7.99
CA HIS A 30 1.43 2.10 8.22
C HIS A 30 0.64 1.31 9.26
N GLY A 31 0.68 -0.02 9.19
CA GLY A 31 0.01 -0.87 10.17
C GLY A 31 -1.51 -0.92 10.02
N ASP A 32 -2.06 -0.39 8.93
CA ASP A 32 -3.44 -0.59 8.49
C ASP A 32 -3.60 -0.13 7.02
N PHE A 33 -2.66 -0.50 6.14
CA PHE A 33 -2.67 0.01 4.77
C PHE A 33 -3.73 -0.73 3.92
N ASN A 34 -4.89 -0.11 3.69
CA ASN A 34 -6.03 -0.70 3.00
C ASN A 34 -6.81 0.34 2.17
N GLU A 35 -7.80 -0.10 1.40
CA GLU A 35 -8.58 0.75 0.48
C GLU A 35 -9.44 1.83 1.13
N PHE A 36 -9.67 1.77 2.46
CA PHE A 36 -10.41 2.80 3.20
C PHE A 36 -9.51 3.94 3.65
N ASN A 37 -8.21 3.67 3.78
CA ASN A 37 -7.20 4.64 4.20
C ASN A 37 -6.50 5.31 2.99
N ILE A 38 -6.92 4.97 1.77
CA ILE A 38 -6.41 5.55 0.52
C ILE A 38 -7.52 6.42 -0.10
N MET A 39 -7.20 7.69 -0.32
CA MET A 39 -8.02 8.60 -1.11
C MET A 39 -7.40 8.79 -2.49
N LEU A 40 -8.23 8.69 -3.52
CA LEU A 40 -7.91 9.06 -4.90
C LEU A 40 -8.68 10.32 -5.25
N ASP A 41 -7.99 11.32 -5.77
CA ASP A 41 -8.64 12.52 -6.29
C ASP A 41 -9.01 12.38 -7.78
N ASP A 42 -9.59 13.45 -8.36
CA ASP A 42 -10.01 13.48 -9.76
C ASP A 42 -8.81 13.50 -10.75
N GLU A 43 -7.57 13.66 -10.27
CA GLU A 43 -6.32 13.63 -11.03
C GLU A 43 -5.54 12.31 -10.82
N ASP A 44 -6.19 11.29 -10.27
CA ASP A 44 -5.60 9.99 -9.90
C ASP A 44 -4.45 10.07 -8.88
N HIS A 45 -4.36 11.16 -8.10
CA HIS A 45 -3.34 11.30 -7.06
C HIS A 45 -3.70 10.50 -5.81
N VAL A 46 -2.75 9.72 -5.31
CA VAL A 46 -2.90 8.93 -4.09
C VAL A 46 -2.60 9.77 -2.85
N THR A 47 -3.57 9.89 -1.96
CA THR A 47 -3.39 10.45 -0.61
C THR A 47 -3.66 9.38 0.45
N LEU A 48 -2.66 9.09 1.28
CA LEU A 48 -2.79 8.20 2.43
C LEU A 48 -3.24 8.99 3.66
N ILE A 49 -4.20 8.44 4.40
CA ILE A 49 -4.77 9.01 5.62
C ILE A 49 -4.79 8.00 6.76
N ASP A 50 -5.10 8.50 7.96
CA ASP A 50 -5.28 7.71 9.19
C ASP A 50 -4.04 6.95 9.69
N PHE A 51 -3.18 7.67 10.43
CA PHE A 51 -1.88 7.21 10.91
C PHE A 51 -1.75 6.81 12.41
N PRO A 52 -2.82 6.52 13.20
CA PRO A 52 -2.66 6.25 14.63
C PRO A 52 -2.03 4.87 14.93
N GLN A 53 -2.03 3.95 13.95
CA GLN A 53 -1.55 2.56 14.11
C GLN A 53 -0.16 2.31 13.50
N MET A 54 0.60 3.37 13.21
CA MET A 54 1.92 3.23 12.61
C MET A 54 2.89 2.50 13.54
N VAL A 55 3.70 1.61 12.95
CA VAL A 55 4.67 0.77 13.65
C VAL A 55 6.08 1.11 13.15
N SER A 56 7.08 1.05 14.01
CA SER A 56 8.48 1.21 13.58
C SER A 56 8.97 -0.03 12.83
N THR A 57 9.79 0.15 11.80
CA THR A 57 10.48 -0.97 11.13
C THR A 57 11.37 -1.78 12.08
N SER A 58 11.84 -1.18 13.18
CA SER A 58 12.63 -1.87 14.22
C SER A 58 11.80 -2.71 15.19
N HIS A 59 10.47 -2.75 15.04
CA HIS A 59 9.60 -3.56 15.89
C HIS A 59 9.83 -5.06 15.61
N GLU A 60 9.73 -5.89 16.65
CA GLU A 60 9.94 -7.36 16.53
C GLU A 60 9.07 -8.02 15.44
N ASN A 61 7.85 -7.51 15.27
CA ASN A 61 6.88 -7.95 14.27
C ASN A 61 6.82 -7.04 13.03
N GLY A 62 7.82 -6.18 12.80
CA GLY A 62 7.84 -5.20 11.70
C GLY A 62 7.63 -5.84 10.32
N GLU A 63 8.35 -6.93 10.04
CA GLU A 63 8.21 -7.71 8.80
C GLU A 63 6.76 -8.18 8.60
N TRP A 64 6.11 -8.69 9.66
CA TRP A 64 4.72 -9.14 9.59
C TRP A 64 3.75 -8.01 9.28
N TYR A 65 3.93 -6.83 9.88
CA TYR A 65 3.09 -5.67 9.59
C TYR A 65 3.26 -5.17 8.15
N PHE A 66 4.50 -5.14 7.68
CA PHE A 66 4.83 -4.75 6.30
C PHE A 66 4.19 -5.71 5.29
N ASP A 67 4.39 -7.02 5.47
CA ASP A 67 3.84 -8.04 4.57
C ASP A 67 2.30 -8.02 4.55
N ARG A 68 1.69 -7.70 5.69
CA ARG A 68 0.23 -7.56 5.78
C ARG A 68 -0.26 -6.34 5.00
N ASP A 69 0.42 -5.20 5.12
CA ASP A 69 0.09 -3.98 4.35
C ASP A 69 0.21 -4.24 2.83
N VAL A 70 1.29 -4.90 2.39
CA VAL A 70 1.47 -5.32 0.98
C VAL A 70 0.35 -6.27 0.54
N LYS A 71 0.03 -7.28 1.37
CA LYS A 71 -1.02 -8.25 1.06
C LYS A 71 -2.41 -7.61 0.94
N CYS A 72 -2.74 -6.65 1.81
CA CYS A 72 -4.01 -5.94 1.74
C CYS A 72 -4.21 -5.26 0.38
N ILE A 73 -3.18 -4.59 -0.15
CA ILE A 73 -3.24 -3.98 -1.48
C ILE A 73 -3.35 -5.04 -2.58
N ARG A 74 -2.57 -6.11 -2.52
CA ARG A 74 -2.70 -7.20 -3.51
C ARG A 74 -4.10 -7.79 -3.54
N ASP A 75 -4.69 -8.07 -2.38
CA ASP A 75 -6.04 -8.60 -2.26
C ASP A 75 -7.09 -7.60 -2.78
N PHE A 76 -6.91 -6.30 -2.51
CA PHE A 76 -7.78 -5.24 -3.02
C PHE A 76 -7.75 -5.18 -4.55
N PHE A 77 -6.56 -5.17 -5.16
CA PHE A 77 -6.42 -5.10 -6.62
C PHE A 77 -6.98 -6.34 -7.33
N LEU A 78 -6.75 -7.52 -6.76
CA LEU A 78 -7.32 -8.76 -7.27
C LEU A 78 -8.85 -8.72 -7.22
N LYS A 79 -9.45 -8.32 -6.09
CA LYS A 79 -10.91 -8.30 -5.92
C LYS A 79 -11.59 -7.22 -6.76
N ARG A 80 -10.98 -6.03 -6.88
CA ARG A 80 -11.63 -4.84 -7.43
C ARG A 80 -11.37 -4.63 -8.92
N PHE A 81 -10.19 -5.04 -9.39
CA PHE A 81 -9.74 -4.81 -10.76
C PHE A 81 -9.35 -6.10 -11.49
N ASN A 82 -9.41 -7.27 -10.81
CA ASN A 82 -8.89 -8.55 -11.33
C ASN A 82 -7.44 -8.41 -11.82
N TYR A 83 -6.67 -7.59 -11.11
CA TYR A 83 -5.26 -7.30 -11.39
C TYR A 83 -4.37 -8.04 -10.40
N GLU A 84 -3.37 -8.72 -10.91
CA GLU A 84 -2.35 -9.42 -10.11
C GLU A 84 -0.97 -9.06 -10.65
N SER A 85 -0.02 -8.86 -9.73
CA SER A 85 1.38 -8.58 -10.04
C SER A 85 2.29 -9.47 -9.21
N GLU A 86 3.34 -9.99 -9.84
CA GLU A 86 4.45 -10.67 -9.16
C GLU A 86 5.47 -9.68 -8.60
N LEU A 87 5.41 -8.41 -9.02
CA LEU A 87 6.27 -7.34 -8.52
C LEU A 87 5.63 -6.71 -7.30
N PHE A 88 6.05 -7.13 -6.11
CA PHE A 88 5.67 -6.51 -4.85
C PHE A 88 6.91 -6.45 -3.93
N PRO A 89 7.02 -5.41 -3.09
CA PRO A 89 8.15 -5.28 -2.20
C PRO A 89 8.06 -6.31 -1.07
N THR A 90 9.22 -6.72 -0.59
CA THR A 90 9.41 -7.51 0.62
C THR A 90 10.10 -6.66 1.68
N PHE A 91 9.99 -7.04 2.95
CA PHE A 91 10.63 -6.28 4.02
C PHE A 91 12.16 -6.17 3.88
N ARG A 92 12.79 -7.06 3.10
CA ARG A 92 14.22 -7.05 2.79
C ARG A 92 14.63 -5.95 1.80
N ASP A 93 13.67 -5.38 1.09
CA ASP A 93 13.90 -4.30 0.12
C ASP A 93 13.97 -2.91 0.79
N VAL A 94 13.68 -2.85 2.10
CA VAL A 94 13.76 -1.64 2.93
C VAL A 94 15.23 -1.38 3.32
N GLN A 95 15.71 -0.16 3.07
CA GLN A 95 17.11 0.26 3.32
C GLN A 95 17.33 0.90 4.69
#